data_AF-A0A0Q5UA89-F1
#
_entry.id   AF-A0A0Q5UA89-F1
#
_cell.length_a   1.000
_cell.length_b   1.000
_cell.length_c   1.000
_cell.angle_alpha   90.00
_cell.angle_beta   90.00
_cell.angle_gamma   90.00
#
_symmetry.space_group_name_H-M   'P 1'
#
loop_
_entity.id
_entity.type
_entity.pdbx_description
1 polymer ?
#
loop_
_entity_poly.entity_id
_entity_poly.type
_entity_poly.pdbx_seq_one_letter_code
_entity_poly.pdbx_strand_id
1 'polypeptide(L)'
;MKRLEIKIGNRTYFLKFGYGCFRHLAETWGVPGLTDIIVKFSSVGTGGDITLNDMEMFIDLARSAVYANGSLEEINAFDGDDFGDELLKDPSLISTIVAHFMESLPKSDSNEGGLGKKKAVRAKPDLPN
;
A
#
# COMPACT_ATOMS: atom_id res chain seq x y z
N MET A 1 6.46 -12.46 2.10
CA MET A 1 6.27 -11.01 2.37
C MET A 1 7.15 -10.64 3.55
N LYS A 2 7.97 -9.60 3.42
CA LYS A 2 8.81 -9.09 4.52
C LYS A 2 7.90 -8.52 5.61
N ARG A 3 8.23 -8.76 6.88
CA ARG A 3 7.60 -8.10 8.03
C ARG A 3 8.42 -6.84 8.34
N LEU A 4 7.75 -5.73 8.59
CA LEU A 4 8.39 -4.52 9.09
C LEU A 4 8.16 -4.46 10.60
N GLU A 5 9.23 -4.40 11.38
CA GLU A 5 9.16 -4.16 12.81
C GLU A 5 9.17 -2.66 13.05
N ILE A 6 8.16 -2.15 13.77
CA ILE A 6 8.13 -0.76 14.23
C ILE A 6 8.04 -0.76 15.76
N LYS A 7 8.70 0.22 16.38
CA LYS A 7 8.61 0.44 17.82
C LYS A 7 7.82 1.72 18.06
N ILE A 8 6.74 1.62 18.84
CA ILE A 8 5.90 2.76 19.23
C ILE A 8 5.93 2.79 20.75
N GLY A 9 6.59 3.81 21.31
CA GLY A 9 6.86 3.89 22.75
C GLY A 9 7.62 2.67 23.26
N ASN A 10 7.00 1.90 24.16
CA ASN A 10 7.57 0.68 24.76
C ASN A 10 7.09 -0.63 24.10
N ARG A 11 6.31 -0.54 23.02
CA ARG A 11 5.77 -1.71 22.32
C ARG A 11 6.40 -1.87 20.94
N THR A 12 6.57 -3.13 20.55
CA THR A 12 7.05 -3.51 19.22
C THR A 12 5.89 -4.12 18.46
N TYR A 13 5.64 -3.63 17.24
CA TYR A 13 4.59 -4.11 16.37
C TYR A 13 5.19 -4.65 15.07
N PHE A 14 4.59 -5.72 14.57
CA PHE A 14 5.00 -6.33 13.31
C PHE A 14 3.96 -6.04 12.24
N LEU A 15 4.33 -5.21 11.27
CA LEU A 15 3.49 -4.84 10.14
C LEU A 15 3.61 -5.89 9.03
N LYS A 16 2.46 -6.35 8.54
CA LYS A 16 2.36 -7.28 7.41
C LYS A 16 1.43 -6.72 6.34
N PHE A 17 2.01 -6.26 5.23
CA PHE A 17 1.27 -5.77 4.07
C PHE A 17 0.91 -6.93 3.13
N GLY A 18 -0.19 -7.61 3.42
CA GLY A 18 -0.74 -8.68 2.58
C GLY A 18 -2.25 -8.56 2.41
N TYR A 19 -2.88 -9.58 1.83
CA TYR A 19 -4.33 -9.57 1.57
C TYR A 19 -5.19 -9.18 2.79
N GLY A 20 -4.83 -9.67 3.99
CA GLY A 20 -5.53 -9.31 5.22
C GLY A 20 -5.48 -7.81 5.55
N CYS A 21 -4.38 -7.13 5.21
CA CYS A 21 -4.22 -5.69 5.42
C CYS A 21 -5.11 -4.93 4.43
N PHE A 22 -5.05 -5.28 3.15
CA PHE A 22 -5.89 -4.66 2.12
C PHE A 22 -7.38 -4.90 2.34
N ARG A 23 -7.79 -6.10 2.79
CA ARG A 23 -9.17 -6.40 3.14
C ARG A 23 -9.64 -5.54 4.32
N HIS A 24 -8.82 -5.43 5.37
CA HIS A 24 -9.15 -4.61 6.52
C HIS A 24 -9.24 -3.12 6.14
N LEU A 25 -8.32 -2.60 5.34
CA LEU A 25 -8.39 -1.23 4.81
C LEU A 25 -9.63 -0.99 3.97
N ALA A 26 -10.00 -1.94 3.10
CA ALA A 26 -11.21 -1.86 2.29
C ALA A 26 -12.46 -1.75 3.18
N GLU A 27 -12.52 -2.53 4.26
CA GLU A 27 -13.59 -2.48 5.26
C GLU A 27 -13.59 -1.16 6.03
N THR A 28 -12.44 -0.69 6.51
CA THR A 28 -12.30 0.58 7.26
C THR A 28 -12.72 1.79 6.43
N TRP A 29 -12.35 1.83 5.15
CA TRP A 29 -12.62 2.97 4.28
C TRP A 29 -13.89 2.84 3.44
N GLY A 30 -14.59 1.70 3.53
CA GLY A 30 -15.77 1.41 2.73
C GLY A 30 -15.50 1.38 1.22
N VAL A 31 -14.30 0.95 0.81
CA VAL A 31 -13.92 0.86 -0.60
C VAL A 31 -13.96 -0.57 -1.13
N PRO A 32 -14.44 -0.81 -2.36
CA PRO A 32 -14.71 -2.16 -2.85
C PRO A 32 -13.47 -2.88 -3.39
N GLY A 33 -12.40 -2.16 -3.75
CA GLY A 33 -11.27 -2.72 -4.47
C GLY A 33 -9.90 -2.24 -4.01
N LEU A 34 -8.88 -3.04 -4.31
CA LEU A 34 -7.47 -2.70 -4.09
C LEU A 34 -7.06 -1.43 -4.86
N THR A 35 -7.65 -1.21 -6.04
CA THR A 35 -7.39 -0.04 -6.87
C THR A 35 -7.73 1.26 -6.14
N ASP A 36 -8.87 1.31 -5.44
CA ASP A 36 -9.30 2.50 -4.69
C ASP A 36 -8.34 2.81 -3.53
N ILE A 37 -7.82 1.77 -2.87
CA ILE A 37 -6.80 1.90 -1.82
C ILE A 37 -5.52 2.51 -2.41
N ILE A 38 -5.05 1.99 -3.54
CA ILE A 38 -3.84 2.49 -4.21
C ILE A 38 -4.03 3.95 -4.64
N VAL A 39 -5.19 4.30 -5.19
CA VAL A 39 -5.52 5.68 -5.60
C VAL A 39 -5.47 6.64 -4.41
N LYS A 40 -6.06 6.27 -3.27
CA LYS A 40 -5.96 7.06 -2.03
C LYS A 40 -4.50 7.31 -1.62
N PHE A 41 -3.67 6.28 -1.57
CA PHE A 41 -2.25 6.45 -1.25
C PHE A 41 -1.47 7.26 -2.29
N SER A 42 -1.84 7.19 -3.57
CA SER A 42 -1.20 7.98 -4.63
C SER A 42 -1.51 9.47 -4.56
N SER A 43 -2.60 9.86 -3.87
CA SER A 43 -2.95 11.27 -3.66
C SER A 43 -2.17 11.93 -2.52
N VAL A 44 -1.52 11.14 -1.65
CA VAL A 44 -0.77 11.64 -0.50
C VAL A 44 0.44 12.46 -0.97
N GLY A 45 0.61 13.66 -0.40
CA GLY A 45 1.77 14.52 -0.69
C GLY A 45 1.77 15.19 -2.07
N THR A 46 0.70 15.03 -2.87
CA THR A 46 0.56 15.74 -4.16
C THR A 46 0.45 17.28 -4.02
N GLY A 47 0.19 17.77 -2.80
CA GLY A 47 0.12 19.19 -2.44
C GLY A 47 1.38 19.78 -1.79
N GLY A 48 2.49 19.02 -1.66
CA GLY A 48 3.75 19.50 -1.06
C GLY A 48 3.84 19.33 0.46
N ASP A 49 2.71 19.34 1.17
CA ASP A 49 2.63 19.10 2.62
C ASP A 49 1.86 17.81 2.94
N ILE A 50 2.28 17.13 4.02
CA ILE A 50 1.53 16.02 4.62
C ILE A 50 0.43 16.62 5.50
N THR A 51 -0.82 16.32 5.16
CA THR A 51 -1.98 16.80 5.92
C THR A 51 -2.30 15.87 7.09
N LEU A 52 -3.12 16.33 8.05
CA LEU A 52 -3.63 15.47 9.13
C LEU A 52 -4.42 14.27 8.58
N ASN A 53 -5.13 14.45 7.47
CA ASN A 53 -5.84 13.37 6.79
C ASN A 53 -4.86 12.34 6.19
N ASP A 54 -3.68 12.77 5.72
CA ASP A 54 -2.62 11.85 5.29
C ASP A 54 -2.04 11.07 6.47
N MET A 55 -1.91 11.71 7.63
CA MET A 55 -1.49 11.07 8.87
C MET A 55 -2.48 9.99 9.31
N GLU A 56 -3.78 10.29 9.32
CA GLU A 56 -4.84 9.31 9.60
C GLU A 56 -4.78 8.12 8.64
N MET A 57 -4.54 8.37 7.35
CA MET A 57 -4.36 7.27 6.37
C MET A 57 -3.15 6.39 6.70
N PHE A 58 -2.04 6.94 7.19
CA PHE A 58 -0.88 6.15 7.62
C PHE A 58 -1.14 5.38 8.92
N ILE A 59 -1.90 5.97 9.86
CA ILE A 59 -2.34 5.30 11.10
C ILE A 59 -3.21 4.10 10.75
N ASP A 60 -4.19 4.27 9.87
CA ASP A 60 -5.07 3.19 9.39
C ASP A 60 -4.30 2.09 8.66
N LEU A 61 -3.31 2.46 7.85
CA LEU A 61 -2.41 1.52 7.18
C LEU A 61 -1.65 0.66 8.17
N ALA A 62 -1.01 1.29 9.15
CA ALA A 62 -0.22 0.61 10.17
C ALA A 62 -1.12 -0.32 11.00
N ARG A 63 -2.27 0.17 11.47
CA ARG A 63 -3.24 -0.64 12.23
C ARG A 63 -3.73 -1.84 11.42
N SER A 64 -4.04 -1.65 10.14
CA SER A 64 -4.47 -2.74 9.25
C SER A 64 -3.35 -3.75 8.98
N ALA A 65 -2.09 -3.29 8.94
CA ALA A 65 -0.93 -4.16 8.77
C ALA A 65 -0.61 -4.96 10.06
N VAL A 66 -0.84 -4.40 11.25
CA VAL A 66 -0.83 -5.14 12.52
C VAL A 66 -1.97 -6.17 12.53
N TYR A 67 -3.18 -5.78 12.10
CA TYR A 67 -4.32 -6.68 11.99
C TYR A 67 -4.01 -7.90 11.13
N ALA A 68 -3.41 -7.68 9.97
CA ALA A 68 -3.04 -8.73 9.04
C ALA A 68 -1.97 -9.71 9.58
N ASN A 69 -1.24 -9.32 10.63
CA ASN A 69 -0.29 -10.19 11.30
C ASN A 69 -0.96 -11.23 12.23
N GLY A 70 -2.25 -11.04 12.56
CA GLY A 70 -3.05 -12.00 13.32
C GLY A 70 -3.01 -11.83 14.83
N SER A 71 -2.34 -10.79 15.33
CA SER A 71 -2.24 -10.51 16.77
C SER A 71 -3.39 -9.61 17.22
N LEU A 72 -4.56 -10.19 17.51
CA LEU A 72 -5.73 -9.45 17.99
C LEU A 72 -5.43 -8.64 19.28
N GLU A 73 -4.55 -9.18 20.12
CA GLU A 73 -4.04 -8.50 21.31
C GLU A 73 -3.21 -7.26 20.96
N GLU A 74 -2.34 -7.33 19.94
CA GLU A 74 -1.54 -6.19 19.48
C GLU A 74 -2.42 -5.10 18.86
N ILE A 75 -3.52 -5.48 18.18
CA ILE A 75 -4.46 -4.51 17.59
C ILE A 75 -5.24 -3.76 18.66
N ASN A 76 -5.77 -4.46 19.66
CA ASN A 76 -6.49 -3.83 20.78
C ASN A 76 -5.55 -2.95 21.62
N ALA A 77 -4.27 -3.33 21.65
CA ALA A 77 -3.19 -2.56 22.26
C ALA A 77 -2.67 -1.42 21.37
N PHE A 78 -3.05 -1.37 20.08
CA PHE A 78 -2.63 -0.36 19.12
C PHE A 78 -3.51 0.88 19.28
N ASP A 79 -3.04 1.82 20.10
CA ASP A 79 -3.64 3.14 20.20
C ASP A 79 -3.23 3.99 18.98
N GLY A 80 -4.24 4.53 18.29
CA GLY A 80 -4.03 5.32 17.08
C GLY A 80 -3.46 6.69 17.39
N ASP A 81 -3.80 7.25 18.56
CA ASP A 81 -3.33 8.57 19.00
C ASP A 81 -1.85 8.47 19.42
N ASP A 82 -1.48 7.44 20.19
CA ASP A 82 -0.07 7.17 20.54
C ASP A 82 0.80 6.98 19.29
N PHE A 83 0.26 6.30 18.27
CA PHE A 83 0.97 6.11 17.01
C PHE A 83 1.10 7.43 16.24
N GLY A 84 0.03 8.21 16.16
CA GLY A 84 0.05 9.55 15.55
C GLY A 84 1.09 10.46 16.22
N ASP A 85 1.10 10.50 17.55
CA ASP A 85 2.07 11.25 18.34
C ASP A 85 3.51 10.78 18.11
N GLU A 86 3.74 9.47 17.95
CA GLU A 86 5.06 8.93 17.67
C GLU A 86 5.51 9.21 16.24
N LEU A 87 4.60 9.16 15.25
CA LEU A 87 4.88 9.58 13.87
C LEU A 87 5.23 11.07 13.78
N LEU A 88 4.63 11.91 14.63
CA LEU A 88 4.97 13.33 14.72
C LEU A 88 6.36 13.57 15.34
N LYS A 89 6.79 12.71 16.27
CA LYS A 89 8.14 12.76 16.85
C LYS A 89 9.22 12.23 15.90
N ASP A 90 8.88 11.22 15.10
CA ASP A 90 9.77 10.63 14.11
C ASP A 90 9.11 10.49 12.73
N PRO A 91 9.17 11.55 11.90
CA PRO A 91 8.64 11.52 10.53
C PRO A 91 9.31 10.47 9.63
N SER A 92 10.48 9.94 10.01
CA SER A 92 11.16 8.91 9.23
C SER A 92 10.42 7.57 9.26
N LEU A 93 9.62 7.32 10.30
CA LEU A 93 8.75 6.15 10.40
C LEU A 93 7.70 6.14 9.29
N ILE A 94 7.13 7.29 8.95
CA ILE A 94 6.18 7.42 7.84
C ILE A 94 6.85 6.99 6.54
N SER A 95 8.03 7.55 6.26
CA SER A 95 8.78 7.25 5.04
C SER A 95 9.12 5.75 4.95
N THR A 96 9.45 5.13 6.07
CA THR A 96 9.75 3.69 6.17
C THR A 96 8.51 2.84 5.89
N ILE A 97 7.38 3.16 6.52
CA ILE A 97 6.11 2.45 6.33
C ILE A 97 5.65 2.56 4.88
N VAL A 98 5.71 3.76 4.29
CA VAL A 98 5.33 3.99 2.90
C VAL A 98 6.25 3.23 1.95
N ALA A 99 7.57 3.28 2.15
CA ALA A 99 8.51 2.54 1.31
C ALA A 99 8.22 1.03 1.35
N HIS A 100 8.04 0.47 2.55
CA HIS A 100 7.71 -0.95 2.72
C HIS A 100 6.34 -1.32 2.14
N PHE A 101 5.35 -0.44 2.26
CA PHE A 101 4.05 -0.61 1.64
C PHE A 101 4.17 -0.62 0.11
N MET A 102 4.89 0.33 -0.48
CA MET A 102 5.12 0.38 -1.93
C MET A 102 5.92 -0.83 -2.45
N GLU A 103 6.86 -1.34 -1.67
CA GLU A 103 7.55 -2.61 -1.98
C GLU A 103 6.63 -3.84 -1.90
N SER A 104 5.59 -3.77 -1.07
CA SER A 104 4.62 -4.87 -0.90
C SER A 104 3.56 -4.90 -2.00
N LEU A 105 3.33 -3.78 -2.67
CA LEU A 105 2.44 -3.72 -3.82
C LEU A 105 3.01 -4.58 -4.95
N PRO A 106 2.14 -5.28 -5.71
CA PRO A 106 2.57 -5.97 -6.91
C PRO A 106 3.18 -4.93 -7.85
N LYS A 107 4.51 -5.01 -8.03
CA LYS A 107 5.18 -4.21 -9.05
C LYS A 107 4.62 -4.66 -10.38
N SER A 108 4.05 -3.74 -11.15
CA SER A 108 3.85 -4.02 -12.57
C SER A 108 5.23 -4.36 -13.12
N ASP A 109 5.39 -5.57 -13.66
CA ASP A 109 6.56 -5.87 -14.47
C ASP A 109 6.59 -4.80 -15.58
N SER A 110 7.44 -3.79 -15.41
CA SER A 110 7.93 -3.00 -16.53
C SER A 110 8.92 -3.88 -17.30
N ASN A 111 8.41 -4.99 -17.80
CA ASN A 111 8.99 -5.78 -18.86
C ASN A 111 7.88 -6.61 -19.53
N GLU A 112 7.00 -5.93 -20.25
CA GLU A 112 6.69 -6.28 -21.64
C GLU A 112 5.75 -5.23 -22.23
N GLY A 113 6.27 -4.44 -23.16
CA GLY A 113 5.47 -3.80 -24.18
C GLY A 113 4.75 -4.87 -25.01
N GLY A 114 3.59 -5.29 -24.54
CA GLY A 114 2.65 -6.17 -25.23
C GLY A 114 1.44 -5.41 -25.81
N LEU A 115 1.56 -4.11 -26.06
CA LEU A 115 0.70 -3.45 -27.05
C LEU A 115 0.98 -4.14 -28.37
N GLY A 116 0.03 -4.99 -28.78
CA GLY A 116 0.16 -5.84 -29.94
C GLY A 116 0.81 -5.13 -31.10
N LYS A 117 2.04 -5.55 -31.44
CA LYS A 117 2.49 -5.52 -32.82
C LYS A 117 1.58 -6.48 -33.58
N LYS A 118 0.38 -6.03 -33.94
CA LYS A 118 -0.27 -6.50 -35.15
C LYS A 118 0.71 -6.14 -36.27
N LYS A 119 1.58 -7.09 -36.64
CA LYS A 119 2.25 -7.07 -37.94
C LYS A 119 1.13 -7.15 -38.99
N ALA A 120 0.59 -6.00 -39.36
CA ALA A 120 -0.05 -5.84 -40.65
C ALA A 120 1.08 -5.83 -41.70
N VAL A 121 1.51 -7.00 -42.15
CA VAL A 121 2.30 -7.14 -43.38
C VAL A 121 1.69 -8.26 -44.21
N ARG A 122 0.76 -7.85 -45.06
CA ARG A 122 0.38 -8.38 -46.38
C ARG A 122 0.42 -9.91 -46.54
N ALA A 123 -0.77 -10.50 -46.57
CA ALA A 123 -1.03 -11.68 -47.40
C ALA A 123 -0.52 -11.39 -48.83
N LYS A 124 0.33 -12.27 -49.37
CA LYS A 124 0.54 -12.33 -50.82
C LYS A 124 -0.80 -12.75 -51.45
N PRO A 125 -1.38 -12.00 -52.39
CA PRO A 125 -2.31 -12.59 -53.31
C PRO A 125 -1.51 -13.43 -54.31
N ASP A 126 -1.67 -14.74 -54.19
CA ASP A 126 -1.46 -15.66 -55.31
C ASP A 126 -2.45 -15.23 -56.41
N LEU A 127 -1.93 -14.69 -57.51
CA LEU A 127 -2.73 -14.36 -58.69
C LEU A 127 -2.30 -15.32 -59.81
N PRO A 128 -3.23 -16.15 -60.31
CA PRO A 128 -2.96 -17.02 -61.45
C PRO A 128 -2.97 -16.19 -62.74
N ASN A 129 -2.02 -16.49 -63.64
CA ASN A 129 -2.24 -16.47 -65.08
C ASN A 129 -1.27 -17.45 -65.76
#